data_AF-A0A1Y3BCL4-F1
#
_entry.id   AF-A0A1Y3BCL4-F1
#
_cell.length_a   1.000
_cell.length_b   1.000
_cell.length_c   1.000
_cell.angle_alpha   90.00
_cell.angle_beta   90.00
_cell.angle_gamma   90.00
#
_symmetry.space_group_name_H-M   'P 1'
#
loop_
_entity.id
_entity.type
_entity.pdbx_description
1 polymer ?
#
loop_
_entity_poly.entity_id
_entity_poly.type
_entity_poly.pdbx_seq_one_letter_code
_entity_poly.pdbx_strand_id
1 'polypeptide(L)'
;MTKILIYSSIALCLLVILSSVWFGFLRYYYGGWWLFGTTDHYYQSRRYHFDEDRYWYHGTTIYEIFPASFKDSDGDGYGDFNGIIERVDYLHSLGISAIRLNSIFAAFDYPKYYDNVLNFYDVDTHLGNFQSFLKMVSG
;
A
#
# COMPACT_ATOMS: atom_id res chain seq x y z
N MET A 1 39.66 14.66 -39.30
CA MET A 1 38.76 14.01 -40.28
C MET A 1 38.66 12.53 -39.93
N THR A 2 37.44 12.13 -39.65
CA THR A 2 36.91 10.81 -39.28
C THR A 2 37.28 9.71 -40.27
N LYS A 3 37.72 8.53 -39.78
CA LYS A 3 37.45 7.25 -40.45
C LYS A 3 37.11 6.18 -39.42
N ILE A 4 35.88 5.71 -39.59
CA ILE A 4 35.07 4.79 -38.79
C ILE A 4 35.62 3.37 -38.87
N LEU A 5 35.62 2.69 -37.72
CA LEU A 5 35.89 1.27 -37.53
C LEU A 5 34.71 0.43 -38.01
N ILE A 6 34.97 -0.55 -38.89
CA ILE A 6 34.06 -1.68 -39.12
C ILE A 6 34.89 -2.95 -38.93
N TYR A 7 35.00 -3.40 -37.69
CA TYR A 7 35.49 -4.75 -37.38
C TYR A 7 34.29 -5.64 -37.01
N SER A 8 33.75 -6.27 -38.06
CA SER A 8 33.14 -7.61 -38.12
C SER A 8 32.63 -8.24 -36.80
N SER A 9 31.31 -8.17 -36.59
CA SER A 9 30.53 -8.87 -35.55
C SER A 9 30.46 -10.40 -35.70
N ILE A 10 31.35 -11.04 -36.45
CA ILE A 10 31.29 -12.50 -36.67
C ILE A 10 32.25 -13.27 -35.75
N ALA A 11 33.31 -12.63 -35.23
CA ALA A 11 34.31 -13.30 -34.39
C ALA A 11 33.83 -13.61 -32.95
N LEU A 12 32.82 -12.89 -32.43
CA LEU A 12 32.31 -13.09 -31.07
C LEU A 12 31.27 -14.22 -30.96
N CYS A 13 30.69 -14.68 -32.07
CA CYS A 13 29.63 -15.69 -32.04
C CYS A 13 30.19 -17.13 -31.94
N LEU A 14 31.41 -17.39 -32.46
CA LEU A 14 32.05 -18.71 -32.38
C LEU A 14 32.67 -19.01 -31.00
N LEU A 15 33.01 -17.98 -30.23
CA LEU A 15 33.57 -18.12 -28.87
C LEU A 15 32.52 -18.49 -27.82
N VAL A 16 31.25 -18.12 -28.02
CA VAL A 16 30.13 -18.45 -27.11
C VAL A 16 29.64 -19.90 -27.33
N ILE A 17 29.75 -20.42 -28.55
CA ILE A 17 29.32 -21.79 -28.87
C ILE A 17 30.33 -22.82 -28.36
N LEU A 18 31.63 -22.50 -28.34
CA LEU A 18 32.67 -23.40 -27.81
C LEU A 18 32.73 -23.47 -26.27
N SER A 19 32.29 -22.44 -25.54
CA SER A 19 32.20 -22.49 -24.06
C SER A 19 30.97 -23.26 -23.55
N SER A 20 29.91 -23.32 -24.36
CA SER A 20 28.62 -23.93 -23.97
C SER A 20 28.64 -25.47 -24.00
N VAL A 21 29.61 -26.09 -24.67
CA VAL A 21 29.76 -27.55 -24.70
C VAL A 21 30.67 -28.07 -23.57
N TRP A 22 31.55 -27.22 -23.03
CA TRP A 22 32.46 -27.60 -21.93
C TRP A 22 31.81 -27.46 -20.54
N PHE A 23 30.88 -26.53 -20.37
CA PHE A 23 30.16 -26.34 -19.08
C PHE A 23 29.08 -27.41 -18.81
N GLY A 24 28.57 -28.09 -19.85
CA GLY A 24 27.60 -29.17 -19.70
C GLY A 24 28.20 -30.49 -19.20
N PHE A 25 29.48 -30.74 -19.48
CA PHE A 25 30.12 -32.04 -19.21
C PHE A 25 30.74 -32.15 -17.80
N LEU A 26 31.02 -31.03 -17.12
CA LEU A 26 31.55 -31.04 -15.75
C LEU A 26 30.48 -31.10 -14.65
N ARG A 27 29.21 -30.82 -14.97
CA ARG A 27 28.11 -30.80 -13.99
C ARG A 27 27.58 -32.20 -13.63
N TYR A 28 27.97 -33.24 -14.36
CA TYR A 28 27.46 -34.60 -14.19
C TYR A 28 28.37 -35.53 -13.37
N TYR A 29 29.61 -35.13 -13.06
CA TYR A 29 30.62 -36.03 -12.47
C TYR A 29 30.99 -35.77 -11.00
N TYR A 30 30.53 -34.67 -10.39
CA TYR A 30 30.80 -34.37 -8.98
C TYR A 30 29.52 -33.97 -8.24
N GLY A 31 28.81 -34.98 -7.71
CA GLY A 31 27.76 -34.74 -6.72
C GLY A 31 28.33 -34.05 -5.48
N GLY A 32 27.71 -32.95 -5.06
CA GLY A 32 28.14 -32.18 -3.90
C GLY A 32 27.08 -31.20 -3.43
N TRP A 33 26.60 -31.42 -2.21
CA TRP A 33 25.73 -30.54 -1.44
C TRP A 33 26.50 -29.34 -0.88
N TRP A 34 25.74 -28.27 -0.59
CA TRP A 34 26.02 -27.05 0.20
C TRP A 34 26.21 -25.70 -0.55
N LEU A 35 25.28 -24.78 -0.18
CA LEU A 35 25.37 -23.32 -0.06
C LEU A 35 25.48 -22.47 -1.33
N PHE A 36 24.37 -21.82 -1.72
CA PHE A 36 24.09 -20.39 -1.45
C PHE A 36 22.72 -20.02 -2.02
N GLY A 37 21.88 -19.40 -1.18
CA GLY A 37 20.54 -18.96 -1.52
C GLY A 37 19.66 -19.00 -0.28
N THR A 38 19.92 -18.10 0.67
CA THR A 38 19.02 -17.85 1.80
C THR A 38 17.71 -17.30 1.27
N THR A 39 16.76 -18.19 0.94
CA THR A 39 15.36 -17.80 0.77
C THR A 39 14.76 -17.50 2.14
N ASP A 40 14.24 -16.29 2.26
CA ASP A 40 13.29 -15.82 3.27
C ASP A 40 13.79 -15.57 4.69
N HIS A 41 14.73 -14.62 4.81
CA HIS A 41 14.87 -13.77 5.99
C HIS A 41 14.15 -12.41 5.86
N TYR A 42 13.07 -12.33 5.08
CA TYR A 42 12.26 -11.09 4.98
C TYR A 42 11.15 -10.97 6.03
N TYR A 43 10.94 -12.00 6.84
CA TYR A 43 9.86 -12.10 7.82
C TYR A 43 10.31 -12.08 9.29
N GLN A 44 11.45 -11.48 9.60
CA GLN A 44 11.83 -11.26 11.00
C GLN A 44 12.30 -9.83 11.26
N SER A 45 11.62 -9.22 12.25
CA SER A 45 12.03 -8.05 13.02
C SER A 45 11.98 -6.68 12.35
N ARG A 46 10.78 -6.27 11.89
CA ARG A 46 10.46 -4.83 11.96
C ARG A 46 10.20 -4.45 13.41
N ARG A 47 11.28 -4.25 14.16
CA ARG A 47 11.27 -3.20 15.19
C ARG A 47 10.92 -1.91 14.45
N TYR A 48 10.02 -1.10 15.01
CA TYR A 48 9.67 0.21 14.46
C TYR A 48 10.90 1.12 14.45
N HIS A 49 11.76 0.96 13.44
CA HIS A 49 12.73 1.97 13.06
C HIS A 49 11.93 2.94 12.19
N PHE A 50 11.52 4.06 12.80
CA PHE A 50 11.07 5.21 12.04
C PHE A 50 12.28 5.65 11.22
N ASP A 51 12.28 5.23 9.97
CA ASP A 51 13.27 5.61 8.98
C ASP A 51 12.85 7.01 8.53
N GLU A 52 13.58 8.03 8.98
CA GLU A 52 13.20 9.44 8.79
C GLU A 52 13.05 9.80 7.30
N ASP A 53 13.62 9.00 6.40
CA ASP A 53 13.57 9.17 4.95
C ASP A 53 12.39 8.43 4.26
N ARG A 54 11.55 7.69 4.99
CA ARG A 54 10.40 6.98 4.41
C ARG A 54 9.10 7.78 4.52
N TYR A 55 8.40 7.90 3.40
CA TYR A 55 7.06 8.48 3.37
C TYR A 55 6.09 7.72 4.29
N TRP A 56 5.17 8.44 4.94
CA TRP A 56 4.21 7.90 5.93
C TRP A 56 3.37 6.71 5.42
N TYR A 57 3.13 6.62 4.11
CA TYR A 57 2.33 5.57 3.51
C TYR A 57 3.13 4.30 3.19
N HIS A 58 4.47 4.33 3.25
CA HIS A 58 5.31 3.17 2.95
C HIS A 58 5.22 2.10 4.03
N GLY A 59 4.56 0.99 3.70
CA GLY A 59 4.42 -0.16 4.61
C GLY A 59 3.36 0.02 5.70
N THR A 60 2.49 1.03 5.54
CA THR A 60 1.35 1.34 6.41
C THR A 60 0.11 0.55 5.99
N THR A 61 -0.66 0.06 6.96
CA THR A 61 -1.97 -0.55 6.73
C THR A 61 -3.03 0.54 6.77
N ILE A 62 -3.73 0.74 5.65
CA ILE A 62 -4.82 1.70 5.51
C ILE A 62 -6.16 0.95 5.58
N TYR A 63 -7.08 1.45 6.41
CA TYR A 63 -8.43 0.92 6.51
C TYR A 63 -9.44 1.90 5.93
N GLU A 64 -10.26 1.46 4.99
CA GLU A 64 -11.28 2.28 4.38
C GLU A 64 -12.61 2.13 5.12
N ILE A 65 -13.20 3.27 5.48
CA ILE A 65 -14.47 3.36 6.23
C ILE A 65 -15.47 4.12 5.37
N PHE A 66 -16.64 3.52 5.17
CA PHE A 66 -17.84 4.24 4.77
C PHE A 66 -18.61 4.63 6.04
N PRO A 67 -18.63 5.92 6.44
CA PRO A 67 -19.09 6.31 7.77
C PRO A 67 -20.53 5.90 8.08
N ALA A 68 -21.44 6.07 7.13
CA ALA A 68 -22.87 5.77 7.30
C ALA A 68 -23.19 4.31 7.65
N SER A 69 -22.27 3.36 7.40
CA SER A 69 -22.47 1.95 7.73
C SER A 69 -21.56 1.44 8.85
N PHE A 70 -20.72 2.29 9.43
CA PHE A 70 -19.67 1.83 10.34
C PHE A 70 -20.15 1.71 11.78
N LYS A 71 -20.54 2.83 12.38
CA LYS A 71 -20.97 2.89 13.78
C LYS A 71 -21.86 4.11 14.00
N ASP A 72 -23.10 3.82 14.36
CA ASP A 72 -24.10 4.79 14.82
C ASP A 72 -23.87 5.12 16.31
N SER A 73 -23.77 6.42 16.64
CA SER A 73 -23.60 6.93 18.00
C SER A 73 -24.86 7.55 18.61
N ASP A 74 -25.83 7.98 17.80
CA ASP A 74 -27.02 8.72 18.26
C ASP A 74 -28.35 7.97 18.10
N GLY A 75 -28.32 6.80 17.44
CA GLY A 75 -29.44 5.89 17.29
C GLY A 75 -30.35 6.20 16.11
N ASP A 76 -29.92 7.05 15.16
CA ASP A 76 -30.71 7.39 13.98
C ASP A 76 -30.72 6.30 12.88
N GLY A 77 -29.87 5.28 13.03
CA GLY A 77 -29.75 4.15 12.11
C GLY A 77 -28.60 4.28 11.10
N TYR A 78 -27.88 5.39 11.08
CA TYR A 78 -26.71 5.64 10.26
C TYR A 78 -25.47 5.89 11.11
N GLY A 79 -24.31 5.49 10.59
CA GLY A 79 -23.05 5.78 11.24
C GLY A 79 -22.60 7.23 11.03
N ASP A 80 -21.88 7.76 12.01
CA ASP A 80 -21.51 9.17 12.09
C ASP A 80 -20.05 9.36 12.56
N PHE A 81 -19.55 10.61 12.55
CA PHE A 81 -18.17 10.89 12.96
C PHE A 81 -17.88 10.58 14.43
N ASN A 82 -18.84 10.74 15.34
CA ASN A 82 -18.64 10.39 16.75
C ASN A 82 -18.54 8.87 16.91
N GLY A 83 -19.34 8.10 16.17
CA GLY A 83 -19.24 6.65 16.13
C GLY A 83 -17.88 6.15 15.61
N ILE A 84 -17.25 6.88 14.69
CA ILE A 84 -15.86 6.61 14.29
C ILE A 84 -14.89 6.85 15.45
N ILE A 85 -15.01 7.99 16.14
CA ILE A 85 -14.17 8.35 17.30
C ILE A 85 -14.25 7.25 18.38
N GLU A 86 -15.44 6.74 18.69
CA GLU A 86 -15.66 5.67 19.67
C GLU A 86 -14.93 4.36 19.33
N ARG A 87 -14.50 4.17 18.07
CA ARG A 87 -13.87 2.95 17.58
C ARG A 87 -12.43 3.15 17.13
N VAL A 88 -11.85 4.34 17.32
CA VAL A 88 -10.43 4.59 17.00
C VAL A 88 -9.52 3.64 17.76
N ASP A 89 -9.78 3.39 19.06
CA ASP A 89 -9.00 2.44 19.87
C ASP A 89 -9.07 1.01 19.31
N TYR A 90 -10.22 0.61 18.79
CA TYR A 90 -10.40 -0.68 18.12
C TYR A 90 -9.55 -0.76 16.85
N LEU A 91 -9.59 0.27 16.01
CA LEU A 91 -8.79 0.32 14.78
C LEU A 91 -7.29 0.28 15.08
N HIS A 92 -6.87 1.00 16.12
CA HIS A 92 -5.49 0.96 16.62
C HIS A 92 -5.10 -0.44 17.11
N SER A 93 -6.00 -1.15 17.81
CA SER A 93 -5.76 -2.53 18.27
C SER A 93 -5.55 -3.54 17.14
N LEU A 94 -6.10 -3.25 15.95
CA LEU A 94 -5.89 -4.06 14.74
C LEU A 94 -4.55 -3.78 14.05
N GLY A 95 -3.77 -2.81 14.51
CA GLY A 95 -2.52 -2.39 13.87
C GLY A 95 -2.73 -1.53 12.62
N ILE A 96 -3.91 -0.91 12.48
CA ILE A 96 -4.19 0.06 11.41
C ILE A 96 -3.46 1.35 11.74
N SER A 97 -2.76 1.92 10.76
CA SER A 97 -2.01 3.18 10.96
C SER A 97 -2.59 4.37 10.18
N ALA A 98 -3.54 4.14 9.27
CA ALA A 98 -4.27 5.22 8.61
C ALA A 98 -5.70 4.80 8.27
N ILE A 99 -6.61 5.77 8.28
CA ILE A 99 -8.02 5.60 7.91
C ILE A 99 -8.30 6.41 6.65
N ARG A 100 -8.95 5.79 5.67
CA ARG A 100 -9.52 6.46 4.51
C ARG A 100 -11.03 6.58 4.70
N LEU A 101 -11.57 7.79 4.68
CA LEU A 101 -13.01 8.01 4.74
C LEU A 101 -13.57 8.11 3.33
N ASN A 102 -14.60 7.31 3.04
CA ASN A 102 -15.30 7.35 1.77
C ASN A 102 -16.56 8.22 1.87
N SER A 103 -16.79 9.05 0.84
CA SER A 103 -18.00 9.83 0.62
C SER A 103 -18.53 10.61 1.82
N ILE A 104 -17.74 11.56 2.34
CA ILE A 104 -18.11 12.38 3.50
C ILE A 104 -18.71 13.75 3.16
N PHE A 105 -18.65 14.15 1.88
CA PHE A 105 -19.08 15.47 1.43
C PHE A 105 -20.61 15.55 1.36
N ALA A 106 -21.15 16.76 1.50
CA ALA A 106 -22.58 16.98 1.37
C ALA A 106 -23.08 16.50 0.00
N ALA A 107 -24.04 15.57 -0.01
CA ALA A 107 -24.53 14.92 -1.22
C ALA A 107 -26.06 14.95 -1.30
N PHE A 108 -26.60 14.71 -2.49
CA PHE A 108 -28.04 14.61 -2.68
C PHE A 108 -28.57 13.31 -2.05
N ASP A 109 -29.44 13.40 -1.04
CA ASP A 109 -30.11 12.23 -0.42
C ASP A 109 -29.09 11.15 0.03
N TYR A 110 -28.14 11.58 0.87
CA TYR A 110 -27.18 10.72 1.55
C TYR A 110 -27.87 9.81 2.59
N PRO A 111 -27.43 8.55 2.80
CA PRO A 111 -26.31 7.87 2.14
C PRO A 111 -26.66 7.20 0.81
N LYS A 112 -27.88 7.38 0.26
CA LYS A 112 -28.32 6.63 -0.92
C LYS A 112 -27.60 7.06 -2.21
N TYR A 113 -27.38 8.37 -2.40
CA TYR A 113 -26.65 8.89 -3.55
C TYR A 113 -25.44 9.73 -3.12
N TYR A 114 -24.60 9.11 -2.29
CA TYR A 114 -23.38 9.72 -1.76
C TYR A 114 -22.37 10.18 -2.84
N ASP A 115 -22.52 9.70 -4.08
CA ASP A 115 -21.70 10.04 -5.24
C ASP A 115 -22.12 11.37 -5.89
N ASN A 116 -23.36 11.82 -5.67
CA ASN A 116 -23.89 13.08 -6.17
C ASN A 116 -23.57 14.24 -5.22
N VAL A 117 -22.30 14.65 -5.20
CA VAL A 117 -21.79 15.71 -4.32
C VAL A 117 -22.38 17.07 -4.69
N LEU A 118 -22.96 17.75 -3.70
CA LEU A 118 -23.52 19.09 -3.80
C LEU A 118 -22.51 20.17 -3.39
N ASN A 119 -21.67 19.89 -2.39
CA ASN A 119 -20.67 20.82 -1.89
C ASN A 119 -19.40 20.09 -1.41
N PHE A 120 -18.26 20.36 -2.04
CA PHE A 120 -16.95 19.78 -1.69
C PHE A 120 -16.28 20.45 -0.49
N TYR A 121 -16.83 21.56 0.01
CA TYR A 121 -16.28 22.30 1.14
C TYR A 121 -17.00 22.00 2.45
N ASP A 122 -18.03 21.16 2.43
CA ASP A 122 -18.82 20.82 3.61
C ASP A 122 -19.07 19.31 3.68
N VAL A 123 -19.33 18.84 4.89
CA VAL A 123 -19.63 17.43 5.17
C VAL A 123 -21.13 17.19 5.12
N ASP A 124 -21.54 15.94 4.86
CA ASP A 124 -22.96 15.60 4.89
C ASP A 124 -23.54 15.69 6.31
N THR A 125 -24.71 16.32 6.43
CA THR A 125 -25.35 16.57 7.72
C THR A 125 -25.76 15.31 8.47
N HIS A 126 -25.97 14.18 7.77
CA HIS A 126 -26.26 12.90 8.41
C HIS A 126 -25.04 12.33 9.15
N LEU A 127 -23.83 12.73 8.79
CA LEU A 127 -22.61 12.29 9.48
C LEU A 127 -22.27 13.19 10.69
N GLY A 128 -22.98 14.30 10.83
CA GLY A 128 -22.74 15.36 11.80
C GLY A 128 -22.50 16.71 11.12
N ASN A 129 -21.71 17.56 11.75
CA ASN A 129 -21.33 18.86 11.21
C ASN A 129 -19.81 18.96 11.03
N PHE A 130 -19.35 20.04 10.40
CA PHE A 130 -17.92 20.27 10.18
C PHE A 130 -17.11 20.29 11.49
N GLN A 131 -17.69 20.73 12.61
CA GLN A 131 -17.03 20.70 13.91
C GLN A 131 -16.85 19.28 14.45
N SER A 132 -17.82 18.38 14.25
CA SER A 132 -17.68 16.96 14.57
C SER A 132 -16.57 16.30 13.74
N PHE A 133 -16.48 16.65 12.45
CA PHE A 133 -15.39 16.21 11.59
C PHE A 133 -14.02 16.69 12.10
N LEU A 134 -13.90 17.97 12.45
CA LEU A 134 -12.67 18.52 13.02
C LEU A 134 -12.29 17.83 14.33
N LYS A 135 -13.26 17.57 15.21
CA LYS A 135 -13.04 16.84 16.46
C LYS A 135 -12.45 15.45 16.20
N MET A 136 -12.96 14.74 15.20
CA MET A 136 -12.44 13.42 14.79
C MET A 136 -11.01 13.49 14.24
N VAL A 137 -10.65 14.53 13.49
CA VAL A 137 -9.29 14.68 12.94
C VAL A 137 -8.28 15.13 14.01
N SER A 138 -8.72 15.91 15.00
CA SER A 138 -7.85 16.48 16.04
C SER A 138 -7.63 15.59 17.27
N GLY A 139 -8.49 14.58 17.45
CA GLY A 139 -8.46 13.66 18.59
C GLY A 139 -7.45 12.53 18.39
#